data_AF-A0A6B0U151-F1
#
_entry.id   AF-A0A6B0U151-F1
#
_cell.length_a   1.000
_cell.length_b   1.000
_cell.length_c   1.000
_cell.angle_alpha   90.00
_cell.angle_beta   90.00
_cell.angle_gamma   90.00
#
_symmetry.space_group_name_H-M   'P 1'
#
loop_
_entity.id
_entity.type
_entity.pdbx_description
1 polymer ?
#
loop_
_entity_poly.entity_id
_entity_poly.type
_entity_poly.pdbx_seq_one_letter_code
_entity_poly.pdbx_strand_id
1 'polypeptide(L)' 'MPADLSKAAVLNLYRSLVRYARDLELSDKPYYLRRLRTEFEKHRDLADDKERQFYFQKGKAFLEKRRLV' A
#
# COMPACT_ATOMS: atom_id res chain seq x y z
N MET A 1 13.07 -15.91 -2.83
CA MET A 1 12.04 -14.86 -2.70
C MET A 1 12.33 -14.07 -1.42
N PRO A 2 12.59 -12.75 -1.47
CA PRO A 2 12.78 -11.96 -0.25
C PRO A 2 11.53 -12.04 0.64
N ALA A 3 11.73 -12.16 1.95
CA ALA A 3 10.64 -12.35 2.94
C ALA A 3 9.57 -11.23 2.88
N ASP A 4 9.95 -10.08 2.33
CA ASP A 4 9.19 -8.84 2.25
C ASP A 4 7.99 -8.90 1.30
N LEU A 5 7.96 -9.85 0.35
CA LEU A 5 6.90 -10.00 -0.66
C LEU A 5 5.89 -11.11 -0.34
N SER A 6 5.92 -11.67 0.87
CA SER A 6 4.91 -12.66 1.25
C SER A 6 3.50 -12.09 1.15
N LYS A 7 2.52 -12.92 0.78
CA LYS A 7 1.11 -12.52 0.71
C LYS A 7 0.64 -11.85 2.02
N ALA A 8 1.12 -12.34 3.16
CA ALA A 8 0.86 -11.77 4.47
C ALA A 8 1.42 -10.34 4.62
N ALA A 9 2.66 -10.10 4.17
CA ALA A 9 3.27 -8.77 4.19
C ALA A 9 2.49 -7.76 3.33
N VAL A 10 2.09 -8.15 2.12
CA VAL A 10 1.27 -7.31 1.22
C VAL A 10 -0.09 -6.99 1.84
N LEU A 11 -0.77 -7.98 2.43
CA LEU A 11 -2.05 -7.76 3.11
C LEU A 11 -1.90 -6.86 4.35
N ASN A 12 -0.81 -6.99 5.10
CA ASN A 12 -0.52 -6.10 6.23
C ASN A 12 -0.26 -4.66 5.77
N LEU A 13 0.45 -4.47 4.66
CA LEU A 13 0.65 -3.15 4.06
C LEU A 13 -0.69 -2.52 3.66
N TYR A 14 -1.53 -3.27 2.95
CA TYR A 14 -2.88 -2.83 2.56
C TYR A 14 -3.73 -2.42 3.77
N ARG A 15 -3.78 -3.26 4.81
CA ARG A 15 -4.52 -2.95 6.05
C ARG A 15 -4.00 -1.68 6.75
N SER A 16 -2.69 -1.44 6.71
CA SER A 16 -2.09 -0.24 7.29
C SER A 16 -2.44 1.02 6.49
N LEU A 17 -2.47 0.95 5.15
CA LEU A 17 -2.92 2.05 4.29
C LEU A 17 -4.43 2.34 4.46
N VAL A 18 -5.25 1.31 4.59
CA VAL A 18 -6.69 1.47 4.90
C VAL A 18 -6.90 2.09 6.28
N ARG A 19 -6.11 1.69 7.29
CA ARG A 19 -6.16 2.33 8.61
C ARG A 19 -5.75 3.80 8.53
N TYR A 20 -4.70 4.12 7.78
CA TYR A 20 -4.30 5.51 7.54
C TYR A 20 -5.41 6.36 6.93
N ALA A 21 -6.23 5.80 6.02
CA ALA A 21 -7.37 6.51 5.46
C ALA A 21 -8.35 7.06 6.51
N ARG A 22 -8.41 6.43 7.70
CA ARG A 22 -9.27 6.89 8.80
C ARG A 22 -8.75 8.18 9.43
N ASP A 23 -7.42 8.34 9.45
CA ASP A 23 -6.70 9.45 10.05
C ASP A 23 -6.54 10.65 9.10
N LEU A 24 -7.00 10.52 7.86
CA LEU A 24 -7.04 11.63 6.90
C LEU A 24 -8.12 12.65 7.31
N GLU A 25 -7.72 13.83 7.80
CA GLU A 25 -8.69 14.91 8.10
C GLU A 25 -9.04 15.74 6.86
N LEU A 26 -8.04 16.05 6.03
CA LEU A 26 -8.17 17.02 4.93
C LEU A 26 -8.33 16.38 3.54
N SER A 27 -8.50 15.05 3.46
CA SER A 27 -8.58 14.32 2.19
C SER A 27 -9.89 13.55 2.06
N ASP A 28 -10.38 13.44 0.83
CA ASP A 28 -11.54 12.61 0.49
C ASP A 28 -11.20 11.12 0.73
N LYS A 29 -11.72 10.59 1.83
CA LYS A 29 -11.52 9.20 2.25
C LYS A 29 -12.08 8.20 1.23
N PRO A 30 -13.33 8.34 0.73
CA PRO A 30 -13.84 7.52 -0.37
C PRO A 30 -12.91 7.49 -1.59
N TYR A 31 -12.43 8.64 -2.04
CA TYR A 31 -11.52 8.75 -3.18
C TYR A 31 -10.19 8.03 -2.91
N TYR A 32 -9.59 8.26 -1.74
CA TYR A 32 -8.35 7.58 -1.34
C TYR A 32 -8.51 6.06 -1.33
N LEU A 33 -9.58 5.55 -0.69
CA LEU A 33 -9.84 4.11 -0.60
C LEU A 33 -10.11 3.47 -1.97
N ARG A 34 -10.86 4.17 -2.84
CA ARG A 34 -11.10 3.71 -4.21
C ARG A 34 -9.79 3.63 -4.99
N ARG A 35 -8.97 4.68 -4.94
CA ARG A 35 -7.66 4.70 -5.62
C ARG A 35 -6.73 3.61 -5.11
N LEU A 36 -6.67 3.41 -3.79
CA LEU A 36 -5.88 2.36 -3.16
C LEU A 36 -6.29 0.97 -3.65
N ARG A 37 -7.60 0.67 -3.67
CA ARG A 37 -8.11 -0.62 -4.17
C ARG A 37 -7.73 -0.84 -5.63
N THR A 38 -7.97 0.15 -6.49
CA THR A 38 -7.65 0.07 -7.92
C THR A 38 -6.16 -0.17 -8.15
N GLU A 39 -5.26 0.49 -7.41
CA GLU A 39 -3.82 0.28 -7.56
C GLU A 39 -3.41 -1.13 -7.11
N PHE A 40 -3.96 -1.65 -6.01
CA PHE A 40 -3.70 -3.03 -5.58
C PHE A 40 -4.28 -4.10 -6.53
N GLU A 41 -5.46 -3.87 -7.08
CA GLU A 41 -6.10 -4.78 -8.05
C GLU A 41 -5.34 -4.80 -9.38
N LYS A 42 -4.97 -3.62 -9.91
CA LYS A 42 -4.19 -3.49 -11.16
C LYS A 42 -2.86 -4.23 -11.09
N HIS A 43 -2.26 -4.26 -9.91
CA HIS A 43 -0.94 -4.85 -9.69
C HIS A 43 -0.99 -6.23 -9.00
N ARG A 44 -2.19 -6.82 -8.82
CA ARG A 44 -2.38 -8.11 -8.13
C ARG A 44 -1.69 -9.26 -8.83
N ASP A 45 -1.76 -9.27 -10.15
CA ASP A 45 -1.28 -10.35 -11.01
C ASP A 45 0.07 -10.00 -11.65
N LEU A 46 0.82 -9.05 -11.06
CA LEU A 46 2.18 -8.72 -11.48
C LEU A 46 3.08 -9.96 -11.37
N ALA A 47 3.60 -10.39 -12.53
CA ALA A 47 4.54 -11.50 -12.62
C ALA A 47 5.98 -11.08 -12.31
N ASP A 48 6.32 -9.78 -12.47
CA ASP A 48 7.67 -9.28 -12.21
C ASP A 48 7.90 -8.99 -10.73
N ASP A 49 8.81 -9.76 -10.12
CA ASP A 49 9.27 -9.60 -8.75
C ASP A 49 9.82 -8.21 -8.45
N LYS A 50 10.49 -7.57 -9.42
CA LYS A 50 11.06 -6.23 -9.26
C LYS A 50 9.98 -5.18 -9.14
N GLU A 51 8.96 -5.24 -9.98
CA GLU A 51 7.83 -4.32 -9.91
C GLU A 51 7.05 -4.52 -8.61
N ARG A 52 6.80 -5.78 -8.19
CA ARG A 52 6.17 -6.05 -6.90
C ARG A 52 6.96 -5.44 -5.74
N GLN A 53 8.28 -5.57 -5.74
CA GLN A 53 9.14 -5.00 -4.72
C GLN A 53 9.10 -3.47 -4.73
N PHE A 54 9.11 -2.86 -5.91
CA PHE A 54 9.01 -1.41 -6.06
C PHE A 54 7.69 -0.87 -5.46
N TYR A 55 6.54 -1.45 -5.81
CA TYR A 55 5.25 -1.00 -5.28
C TYR A 55 5.12 -1.25 -3.77
N PHE A 56 5.64 -2.38 -3.28
CA PHE A 56 5.66 -2.67 -1.85
C PHE A 56 6.48 -1.64 -1.07
N GLN A 57 7.68 -1.30 -1.54
CA GLN A 57 8.55 -0.29 -0.92
C GLN A 57 7.95 1.12 -1.01
N LYS A 58 7.34 1.47 -2.15
CA LYS A 58 6.59 2.72 -2.32
C LYS A 58 5.50 2.88 -1.26
N GLY A 59 4.71 1.83 -1.02
CA GLY A 59 3.66 1.83 0.00
C GLY A 59 4.21 1.94 1.43
N LYS A 60 5.32 1.26 1.74
CA LYS A 60 6.00 1.40 3.03
C LYS A 60 6.53 2.81 3.26
N ALA A 61 7.26 3.37 2.29
CA ALA A 61 7.81 4.72 2.37
C ALA A 61 6.70 5.77 2.56
N PHE A 62 5.54 5.58 1.93
CA PHE A 62 4.37 6.44 2.14
C PHE A 62 3.89 6.43 3.60
N LEU A 63 3.81 5.25 4.24
CA LEU A 63 3.46 5.12 5.65
C LEU A 63 4.54 5.65 6.60
N GLU A 64 5.82 5.52 6.25
CA GLU A 64 6.94 6.03 7.05
C GLU A 64 7.03 7.55 7.03
N LYS A 65 6.83 8.19 5.87
CA LYS A 65 6.76 9.65 5.77
C LYS A 65 5.66 10.25 6.65
N ARG A 66 4.58 9.50 6.89
CA ARG A 66 3.52 9.87 7.82
C ARG A 66 3.93 9.75 9.31
N ARG A 67 4.85 8.84 9.65
CA ARG A 67 5.36 8.71 11.03
C ARG A 67 6.36 9.79 11.43
N LEU A 68 6.90 10.52 10.46
CA LEU A 68 7.86 11.62 10.67
C LEU A 68 7.19 13.00 10.80
N VAL A 69 5.86 13.05 10.96
CA VAL A 69 5.08 14.28 11.23
C VAL A 69 4.57 14.26 12.65
#